data_AF-A0A6J1F7V1-F1
#
_entry.id   AF-A0A6J1F7V1-F1
#
_cell.length_a   1.000
_cell.length_b   1.000
_cell.length_c   1.000
_cell.angle_alpha   90.00
_cell.angle_beta   90.00
_cell.angle_gamma   90.00
#
_symmetry.space_group_name_H-M   'P 1'
#
loop_
_entity.id
_entity.type
_entity.pdbx_description
1 polymer ?
#
loop_
_entity_poly.entity_id
_entity_poly.type
_entity_poly.pdbx_seq_one_letter_code
_entity_poly.pdbx_strand_id
1 'polypeptide(L)'
;MDVMISRVEEDGQHFSYDADTVIKATCLNMVLATITMAWALSLLLNNHQDVLENAQLELDEKVGRSRQVKESDVKNLPYLQAIVKETLRLYPAAPLLVPHESIEDCTAAGYHISKGTRLIVNFQKLQKDSVVWEGPCEFRSERFLTSQKDFDVRGQSPQFIPFGNGRRMCPAISFALQMIHLTFANFLHGFKIERSSDEPLDMEESVGLTSLRMLIF
;
A
#
# COMPACT_ATOMS: atom_id res chain seq x y z
N MET A 1 -3.69 -14.66 -18.82
CA MET A 1 -3.49 -13.54 -19.76
C MET A 1 -4.65 -13.51 -20.75
N ASP A 2 -5.00 -14.66 -21.34
CA ASP A 2 -6.12 -14.82 -22.29
C ASP A 2 -7.49 -14.31 -21.78
N VAL A 3 -7.82 -14.53 -20.50
CA VAL A 3 -9.05 -14.00 -19.89
C VAL A 3 -9.05 -12.47 -19.79
N MET A 4 -7.89 -11.85 -19.57
CA MET A 4 -7.79 -10.39 -19.55
C MET A 4 -7.83 -9.83 -20.98
N ILE A 5 -7.20 -10.52 -21.95
CA ILE A 5 -7.27 -10.16 -23.37
C ILE A 5 -8.73 -10.16 -23.83
N SER A 6 -9.46 -11.26 -23.60
CA SER A 6 -10.84 -11.38 -24.05
C SER A 6 -11.74 -10.31 -23.44
N ARG A 7 -11.51 -9.93 -22.17
CA ARG A 7 -12.29 -8.89 -21.48
C ARG A 7 -11.97 -7.48 -21.95
N VAL A 8 -10.69 -7.19 -22.21
CA VAL A 8 -10.27 -5.88 -22.72
C VAL A 8 -10.68 -5.69 -24.18
N GLU A 9 -10.69 -6.76 -24.97
CA GLU A 9 -11.20 -6.75 -26.35
C GLU A 9 -12.72 -6.59 -26.41
N GLU A 10 -13.47 -7.21 -25.49
CA GLU A 10 -14.92 -7.01 -25.34
C GLU A 10 -15.29 -5.57 -24.95
N ASP A 11 -14.49 -4.90 -24.10
CA ASP A 11 -14.69 -3.52 -23.63
C ASP A 11 -14.00 -2.46 -24.50
N GLY A 12 -13.46 -2.85 -25.67
CA GLY A 12 -12.52 -2.09 -26.50
C GLY A 12 -13.01 -0.72 -27.04
N GLN A 13 -14.23 -0.28 -26.72
CA GLN A 13 -14.70 1.07 -27.02
C GLN A 13 -14.27 2.13 -25.99
N HIS A 14 -13.71 1.74 -24.83
CA HIS A 14 -13.46 2.68 -23.72
C HIS A 14 -12.00 3.01 -23.40
N PHE A 15 -11.02 2.33 -23.99
CA PHE A 15 -9.59 2.58 -23.69
C PHE A 15 -8.87 3.21 -24.89
N SER A 16 -8.13 4.30 -24.67
CA SER A 16 -7.27 4.92 -25.70
C SER A 16 -5.95 4.17 -25.94
N TYR A 17 -5.80 2.98 -25.34
CA TYR A 17 -4.57 2.18 -25.32
C TYR A 17 -4.90 0.75 -25.77
N ASP A 18 -3.94 0.08 -26.41
CA ASP A 18 -4.11 -1.29 -26.85
C ASP A 18 -4.16 -2.28 -25.66
N ALA A 19 -4.71 -3.47 -25.92
CA ALA A 19 -4.94 -4.48 -24.90
C ALA A 19 -3.64 -4.94 -24.20
N ASP A 20 -2.52 -5.02 -24.93
CA ASP A 20 -1.23 -5.42 -24.35
C ASP A 20 -0.71 -4.37 -23.36
N THR A 21 -0.82 -3.08 -23.70
CA THR A 21 -0.49 -1.98 -22.78
C THR A 21 -1.34 -2.04 -21.50
N VAL A 22 -2.66 -2.22 -21.62
CA VAL A 22 -3.57 -2.33 -20.47
C VAL A 22 -3.24 -3.54 -19.60
N ILE A 23 -2.96 -4.68 -20.23
CA ILE A 23 -2.59 -5.92 -19.53
C ILE A 23 -1.26 -5.77 -18.79
N LYS A 24 -0.23 -5.22 -19.44
CA LYS A 24 1.07 -5.00 -18.82
C LYS A 24 0.97 -4.06 -17.62
N ALA A 25 0.24 -2.96 -17.75
CA ALA A 25 0.00 -2.04 -16.64
C ALA A 25 -0.76 -2.74 -15.49
N THR A 26 -1.77 -3.54 -15.79
CA THR A 26 -2.54 -4.30 -14.80
C THR A 26 -1.65 -5.32 -14.07
N CYS A 27 -0.84 -6.08 -14.80
CA CYS A 27 0.13 -7.02 -14.24
C CYS A 27 1.15 -6.33 -13.32
N LEU A 28 1.71 -5.20 -13.76
CA LEU A 28 2.65 -4.44 -12.95
C LEU A 28 2.00 -3.95 -11.64
N ASN A 29 0.76 -3.45 -11.71
CA ASN A 29 0.02 -3.03 -10.52
C ASN A 29 -0.27 -4.20 -9.57
N MET A 30 -0.60 -5.39 -10.10
CA MET A 30 -0.77 -6.59 -9.28
C MET A 30 0.52 -6.96 -8.55
N VAL A 31 1.67 -6.93 -9.25
CA VAL A 31 2.97 -7.22 -8.63
C VAL A 31 3.28 -6.23 -7.51
N LEU A 32 3.08 -4.92 -7.72
CA LEU A 32 3.31 -3.92 -6.67
C LEU A 32 2.39 -4.11 -5.46
N ALA A 33 1.13 -4.49 -5.67
CA ALA A 33 0.21 -4.82 -4.58
C ALA A 33 0.68 -6.03 -3.75
N THR A 34 1.35 -7.02 -4.36
CA THR A 34 1.91 -8.16 -3.61
C THR A 34 3.00 -7.75 -2.63
N ILE A 35 3.78 -6.71 -2.94
CA ILE A 35 4.82 -6.18 -2.05
C ILE A 35 4.18 -5.66 -0.75
N THR A 36 3.12 -4.85 -0.87
CA THR A 36 2.38 -4.35 0.29
C THR A 36 1.76 -5.50 1.09
N MET A 37 1.18 -6.51 0.44
CA MET A 37 0.62 -7.67 1.16
C MET A 37 1.70 -8.48 1.90
N ALA A 38 2.88 -8.65 1.30
CA ALA A 38 4.00 -9.35 1.94
C ALA A 38 4.49 -8.61 3.20
N TRP A 39 4.60 -7.29 3.14
CA TRP A 39 4.90 -6.45 4.31
C TRP A 39 3.79 -6.50 5.35
N ALA A 40 2.53 -6.40 4.93
CA ALA A 40 1.39 -6.49 5.85
C ALA A 40 1.40 -7.81 6.60
N LEU A 41 1.58 -8.92 5.89
CA LEU A 41 1.66 -10.25 6.51
C LEU A 41 2.85 -10.36 7.47
N SER A 42 4.01 -9.85 7.07
CA SER A 42 5.22 -9.87 7.90
C SER A 42 5.03 -9.01 9.16
N LEU A 43 4.39 -7.85 9.05
CA LEU A 43 4.02 -7.01 10.19
C LEU A 43 3.03 -7.69 11.13
N LEU A 44 2.02 -8.38 10.60
CA LEU A 44 1.06 -9.13 11.43
C LEU A 44 1.71 -10.32 12.15
N LEU A 45 2.69 -10.96 11.53
CA LEU A 45 3.40 -12.11 12.12
C LEU A 45 4.50 -11.68 13.11
N ASN A 46 5.10 -10.50 12.90
CA ASN A 46 6.22 -10.01 13.71
C ASN A 46 5.78 -9.10 14.86
N ASN A 47 4.60 -8.49 14.76
CA ASN A 47 3.97 -7.77 15.86
C ASN A 47 2.95 -8.66 16.55
N HIS A 48 2.62 -8.31 17.80
CA HIS A 48 1.70 -9.02 18.70
C HIS A 48 0.57 -9.78 17.98
N GLN A 49 0.42 -11.06 18.33
CA GLN A 49 -0.63 -11.98 17.89
C GLN A 49 -2.03 -11.32 17.83
N ASP A 50 -2.27 -10.41 18.77
CA ASP A 50 -3.46 -9.58 18.92
C ASP A 50 -3.90 -8.88 17.62
N VAL A 51 -2.97 -8.36 16.78
CA VAL A 51 -3.38 -7.62 15.56
C VAL A 51 -3.96 -8.57 14.50
N LEU A 52 -3.32 -9.74 14.30
CA LEU A 52 -3.83 -10.74 13.39
C LEU A 52 -5.19 -11.28 13.87
N GLU A 53 -5.29 -11.58 15.17
CA GLU A 53 -6.53 -12.06 15.79
C GLU A 53 -7.66 -11.03 15.65
N ASN A 54 -7.39 -9.75 15.94
CA ASN A 54 -8.38 -8.67 15.78
C ASN A 54 -8.84 -8.52 14.32
N ALA A 55 -7.95 -8.67 13.34
CA ALA A 55 -8.32 -8.63 11.93
C ALA A 55 -9.21 -9.82 11.53
N GLN A 56 -8.90 -11.02 12.03
CA GLN A 56 -9.72 -12.21 11.79
C GLN A 56 -11.07 -12.12 12.50
N LEU A 57 -11.13 -11.57 13.71
CA LEU A 57 -12.38 -11.29 14.42
C LEU A 57 -13.26 -10.31 13.65
N GLU A 58 -12.70 -9.22 13.14
CA GLU A 58 -13.45 -8.28 12.28
C GLU A 58 -14.04 -8.99 11.05
N LEU A 59 -13.25 -9.84 10.39
CA LEU A 59 -13.71 -10.61 9.22
C LEU A 59 -14.87 -11.56 9.59
N ASP A 60 -14.75 -12.25 10.72
CA ASP A 60 -15.76 -13.18 11.20
C ASP A 60 -17.07 -12.51 11.57
N GLU A 61 -16.99 -11.35 12.23
CA GLU A 61 -18.16 -10.58 12.62
C GLU A 61 -18.88 -9.96 11.42
N LYS A 62 -18.13 -9.46 10.43
CA LYS A 62 -18.71 -8.70 9.30
C LYS A 62 -19.09 -9.57 8.12
N VAL A 63 -18.37 -10.65 7.88
CA VAL A 63 -18.54 -11.52 6.70
C VAL A 63 -19.12 -12.87 7.09
N GLY A 64 -18.65 -13.43 8.20
CA GLY A 64 -18.97 -14.79 8.67
C GLY A 64 -18.27 -15.88 7.87
N ARG A 65 -18.16 -17.07 8.46
CA ARG A 65 -17.38 -18.21 7.92
C ARG A 65 -18.05 -19.01 6.80
N SER A 66 -19.28 -18.68 6.41
CA SER A 66 -20.06 -19.45 5.43
C SER A 66 -19.77 -19.10 3.96
N ARG A 67 -18.98 -18.05 3.70
CA ARG A 67 -18.69 -17.56 2.35
C ARG A 67 -17.34 -16.83 2.29
N GLN A 68 -16.84 -16.63 1.08
CA GLN A 68 -15.68 -15.77 0.82
C GLN A 68 -16.02 -14.27 0.96
N VAL A 69 -14.99 -13.47 1.18
CA VAL A 69 -15.10 -12.01 1.26
C VAL A 69 -15.34 -11.47 -0.14
N LYS A 70 -16.38 -10.63 -0.29
CA LYS A 70 -16.70 -9.93 -1.53
C LYS A 70 -16.21 -8.50 -1.46
N GLU A 71 -16.01 -7.89 -2.62
CA GLU A 71 -15.61 -6.49 -2.72
C GLU A 71 -16.55 -5.55 -1.93
N SER A 72 -17.85 -5.80 -1.97
CA SER A 72 -18.86 -5.02 -1.25
C SER A 72 -18.69 -5.03 0.27
N ASP A 73 -18.00 -6.04 0.82
CA ASP A 73 -17.76 -6.17 2.26
C ASP A 73 -16.60 -5.28 2.73
N VAL A 74 -15.63 -4.98 1.84
CA VAL A 74 -14.38 -4.28 2.19
C VAL A 74 -14.63 -2.96 2.90
N LYS A 75 -15.66 -2.21 2.50
CA LYS A 75 -16.04 -0.94 3.14
C LYS A 75 -16.40 -1.07 4.62
N ASN A 76 -16.78 -2.26 5.07
CA ASN A 76 -17.17 -2.57 6.45
C ASN A 76 -16.02 -3.23 7.24
N LEU A 77 -14.80 -3.25 6.71
CA LEU A 77 -13.60 -3.81 7.34
C LEU A 77 -12.60 -2.67 7.71
N PRO A 78 -12.96 -1.75 8.62
CA PRO A 78 -12.11 -0.60 8.95
C PRO A 78 -10.77 -0.99 9.58
N TYR A 79 -10.68 -2.05 10.37
CA TYR A 79 -9.43 -2.50 10.98
C TYR A 79 -8.48 -3.06 9.93
N LEU A 80 -8.99 -3.88 9.00
CA LEU A 80 -8.20 -4.34 7.85
C LEU A 80 -7.67 -3.16 7.01
N GLN A 81 -8.51 -2.15 6.75
CA GLN A 81 -8.08 -0.94 6.04
C GLN A 81 -7.02 -0.16 6.83
N ALA A 82 -7.15 -0.10 8.16
CA ALA A 82 -6.17 0.54 9.04
C ALA A 82 -4.82 -0.19 9.03
N ILE A 83 -4.82 -1.53 9.01
CA ILE A 83 -3.62 -2.36 8.83
C ILE A 83 -2.93 -2.01 7.52
N VAL A 84 -3.67 -1.98 6.40
CA VAL A 84 -3.10 -1.64 5.09
C VAL A 84 -2.52 -0.23 5.08
N LYS A 85 -3.19 0.76 5.68
CA LYS A 85 -2.66 2.13 5.79
C LYS A 85 -1.36 2.17 6.59
N GLU A 86 -1.28 1.46 7.72
CA GLU A 86 -0.09 1.44 8.57
C GLU A 86 1.07 0.68 7.90
N THR A 87 0.77 -0.40 7.17
CA THR A 87 1.76 -1.07 6.33
C THR A 87 2.32 -0.13 5.27
N LEU A 88 1.45 0.57 4.53
CA LEU A 88 1.86 1.53 3.51
C LEU A 88 2.67 2.70 4.10
N ARG A 89 2.47 3.04 5.39
CA ARG A 89 3.24 4.06 6.10
C ARG A 89 4.65 3.60 6.46
N LEU A 90 4.77 2.40 7.04
CA LEU A 90 6.05 1.90 7.55
C LEU A 90 6.93 1.33 6.45
N TYR A 91 6.31 0.62 5.50
CA TYR A 91 6.99 -0.08 4.41
C TYR A 91 6.31 0.27 3.09
N PRO A 92 6.45 1.54 2.64
CA PRO A 92 5.89 1.96 1.38
C PRO A 92 6.54 1.17 0.23
N ALA A 93 5.73 0.73 -0.74
CA ALA A 93 6.22 -0.07 -1.86
C ALA A 93 7.33 0.62 -2.66
N ALA A 94 7.35 1.97 -2.69
CA ALA A 94 8.42 2.77 -3.25
C ALA A 94 8.96 3.75 -2.17
N PRO A 95 10.12 3.47 -1.54
CA PRO A 95 10.64 4.27 -0.42
C PRO A 95 11.16 5.66 -0.84
N LEU A 96 11.53 5.81 -2.12
CA LEU A 96 11.79 7.09 -2.77
C LEU A 96 10.73 7.32 -3.84
N LEU A 97 10.16 8.53 -3.92
CA LEU A 97 9.27 8.85 -5.05
C LEU A 97 10.07 8.91 -6.35
N VAL A 98 9.38 8.62 -7.46
CA VAL A 98 9.94 8.76 -8.81
C VAL A 98 10.54 10.17 -8.96
N PRO A 99 11.77 10.32 -9.49
CA PRO A 99 12.39 11.62 -9.63
C PRO A 99 11.52 12.61 -10.42
N HIS A 100 11.39 13.81 -9.89
CA HIS A 100 10.78 14.95 -10.58
C HIS A 100 11.88 15.88 -11.11
N GLU A 101 11.51 16.74 -12.05
CA GLU A 101 12.41 17.77 -12.58
C GLU A 101 11.68 19.12 -12.62
N SER A 102 12.37 20.19 -12.21
CA SER A 102 11.82 21.54 -12.27
C SER A 102 11.70 21.99 -13.73
N ILE A 103 10.49 22.37 -14.15
CA ILE A 103 10.22 22.79 -15.53
C ILE A 103 10.60 24.25 -15.81
N GLU A 104 10.76 25.04 -14.75
CA GLU A 104 11.13 26.44 -14.75
C GLU A 104 11.89 26.79 -13.47
N ASP A 105 12.45 27.99 -13.41
CA ASP A 105 13.04 28.53 -12.19
C ASP A 105 11.93 28.78 -11.17
N CYS A 106 12.11 28.32 -9.93
CA CYS A 106 11.12 28.52 -8.87
C CYS A 106 11.79 28.75 -7.51
N THR A 107 10.99 29.12 -6.51
CA THR A 107 11.42 29.23 -5.12
C THR A 107 10.58 28.30 -4.26
N ALA A 108 11.23 27.41 -3.49
CA ALA A 108 10.56 26.50 -2.56
C ALA A 108 11.23 26.57 -1.19
N ALA A 109 10.43 26.75 -0.13
CA ALA A 109 10.92 26.90 1.25
C ALA A 109 12.03 27.96 1.41
N GLY A 110 12.00 29.03 0.60
CA GLY A 110 13.02 30.09 0.59
C GLY A 110 14.24 29.82 -0.27
N TYR A 111 14.37 28.63 -0.87
CA TYR A 111 15.48 28.26 -1.75
C TYR A 111 15.13 28.49 -3.22
N HIS A 112 16.03 29.14 -3.96
CA HIS A 112 15.92 29.21 -5.42
C HIS A 112 16.32 27.88 -6.05
N ILE A 113 15.46 27.37 -6.94
CA ILE A 113 15.62 26.11 -7.65
C ILE A 113 15.61 26.42 -9.14
N SER A 114 16.73 26.20 -9.81
CA SER A 114 16.84 26.42 -11.24
C SER A 114 16.07 25.35 -12.03
N LYS A 115 15.59 25.74 -13.21
CA LYS A 115 15.04 24.83 -14.22
C LYS A 115 16.00 23.66 -14.48
N GLY A 116 15.44 22.46 -14.64
CA GLY A 116 16.21 21.23 -14.84
C GLY A 116 16.73 20.59 -13.55
N THR A 117 16.51 21.20 -12.38
CA THR A 117 16.90 20.58 -11.10
C THR A 117 16.06 19.33 -10.85
N ARG A 118 16.75 18.20 -10.61
CA ARG A 118 16.10 16.93 -10.23
C ARG A 118 15.77 16.92 -8.75
N LEU A 119 14.52 16.58 -8.42
CA LEU A 119 14.03 16.41 -7.07
C LEU A 119 13.75 14.93 -6.81
N ILE A 120 14.31 14.39 -5.73
CA ILE A 120 14.00 13.07 -5.21
C ILE A 120 13.47 13.24 -3.80
N VAL A 121 12.26 12.72 -3.55
CA VAL A 121 11.61 12.82 -2.24
C VAL A 121 11.89 11.54 -1.46
N ASN A 122 12.55 11.67 -0.30
CA ASN A 122 12.73 10.56 0.65
C ASN A 122 11.42 10.33 1.40
N PHE A 123 10.57 9.52 0.79
CA PHE A 123 9.22 9.30 1.23
C PHE A 123 9.13 8.47 2.50
N GLN A 124 9.91 7.39 2.57
CA GLN A 124 9.98 6.52 3.75
C GLN A 124 10.40 7.30 5.01
N LYS A 125 11.32 8.27 4.89
CA LYS A 125 11.70 9.14 6.00
C LYS A 125 10.56 10.06 6.44
N LEU A 126 9.83 10.66 5.50
CA LEU A 126 8.69 11.54 5.81
C LEU A 126 7.57 10.80 6.57
N GLN A 127 7.31 9.55 6.20
CA GLN A 127 6.29 8.73 6.86
C GLN A 127 6.69 8.17 8.24
N LYS A 128 7.95 8.35 8.63
CA LYS A 128 8.50 8.00 9.94
C LYS A 128 9.01 9.24 10.69
N ASP A 129 8.58 10.44 10.27
CA ASP A 129 8.94 11.68 10.96
C ASP A 129 8.27 11.74 12.34
N SER A 130 9.07 11.79 13.41
CA SER A 130 8.60 11.83 14.80
C SER A 130 7.86 13.13 15.16
N VAL A 131 8.01 14.19 14.36
CA VAL A 131 7.23 15.42 14.52
C VAL A 131 5.76 15.19 14.16
N VAL A 132 5.49 14.24 13.27
CA VAL A 132 4.14 13.95 12.74
C VAL A 132 3.57 12.67 13.34
N TRP A 133 4.40 11.65 13.53
CA TRP A 133 3.97 10.31 13.93
C TRP A 133 4.51 9.96 15.32
N GLU A 134 3.60 9.82 16.28
CA GLU A 134 3.92 9.21 17.58
C GLU A 134 4.23 7.72 17.40
N GLY A 135 5.33 7.25 18.00
CA GLY A 135 5.85 5.89 17.79
C GLY A 135 6.12 5.63 16.30
N PRO A 136 6.97 6.44 15.64
CA PRO A 136 7.03 6.48 14.17
C PRO A 136 7.48 5.16 13.53
N CYS A 137 8.25 4.35 14.27
CA CYS A 137 8.72 3.04 13.80
C CYS A 137 7.86 1.88 14.31
N GLU A 138 6.89 2.14 15.19
CA GLU A 138 6.00 1.12 15.74
C GLU A 138 4.84 0.86 14.76
N PHE A 139 4.48 -0.41 14.61
CA PHE A 139 3.30 -0.79 13.85
C PHE A 139 2.07 -0.70 14.75
N ARG A 140 1.27 0.34 14.54
CA ARG A 140 0.08 0.65 15.34
C ARG A 140 -1.08 1.03 14.44
N SER A 141 -1.83 0.03 13.98
CA SER A 141 -2.94 0.22 13.03
C SER A 141 -4.07 1.08 13.61
N GLU A 142 -4.29 1.02 14.93
CA GLU A 142 -5.34 1.70 15.70
C GLU A 142 -5.29 3.22 15.53
N ARG A 143 -4.12 3.76 15.16
CA ARG A 143 -3.92 5.17 14.88
C ARG A 143 -4.82 5.66 13.73
N PHE A 144 -5.05 4.82 12.73
CA PHE A 144 -5.96 5.09 11.60
C PHE A 144 -7.44 4.83 11.92
N LEU A 145 -7.75 4.32 13.12
CA LEU A 145 -9.12 4.28 13.63
C LEU A 145 -9.45 5.46 14.53
N THR A 146 -8.43 6.15 15.05
CA THR A 146 -8.54 7.18 16.07
C THR A 146 -7.96 8.51 15.59
N SER A 147 -6.72 8.81 15.96
CA SER A 147 -6.08 10.13 15.78
C SER A 147 -5.77 10.50 14.33
N GLN A 148 -5.64 9.53 13.42
CA GLN A 148 -5.44 9.73 11.98
C GLN A 148 -6.58 9.12 11.14
N LYS A 149 -7.79 9.02 11.69
CA LYS A 149 -8.95 8.43 10.99
C LYS A 149 -9.23 9.08 9.63
N ASP A 150 -9.10 10.40 9.55
CA ASP A 150 -9.42 11.18 8.35
C ASP A 150 -8.27 11.22 7.34
N PHE A 151 -7.17 10.51 7.59
CA PHE A 151 -6.05 10.48 6.64
C PHE A 151 -6.44 9.70 5.38
N ASP A 152 -6.34 10.37 4.23
CA ASP A 152 -6.65 9.80 2.93
C ASP A 152 -5.40 9.66 2.06
N VAL A 153 -5.34 8.53 1.38
CA VAL A 153 -4.25 8.12 0.49
C VAL A 153 -4.31 8.84 -0.87
N ARG A 154 -5.42 9.53 -1.19
CA ARG A 154 -5.61 10.27 -2.45
C ARG A 154 -5.16 11.73 -2.36
N GLY A 155 -4.25 12.02 -1.43
CA GLY A 155 -3.50 13.28 -1.39
C GLY A 155 -4.16 14.44 -0.65
N GLN A 156 -5.26 14.20 0.08
CA GLN A 156 -5.84 15.22 0.97
C GLN A 156 -5.05 15.38 2.27
N SER A 157 -4.20 14.41 2.61
CA SER A 157 -3.39 14.39 3.82
C SER A 157 -1.91 14.52 3.45
N PRO A 158 -1.31 15.73 3.53
CA PRO A 158 0.08 15.94 3.11
C PRO A 158 1.09 15.13 3.93
N GLN A 159 0.73 14.75 5.15
CA GLN A 159 1.52 13.89 6.04
C GLN A 159 1.54 12.42 5.62
N PHE A 160 0.58 11.98 4.78
CA PHE A 160 0.38 10.59 4.43
C PHE A 160 0.14 10.43 2.93
N ILE A 161 1.22 10.19 2.19
CA ILE A 161 1.24 10.17 0.72
C ILE A 161 1.79 8.86 0.12
N PRO A 162 1.27 7.66 0.51
CA PRO A 162 1.74 6.33 0.03
C PRO A 162 1.71 6.12 -1.48
N PHE A 163 1.04 7.00 -2.20
CA PHE A 163 0.93 6.97 -3.65
C PHE A 163 1.42 8.26 -4.31
N GLY A 164 2.24 9.04 -3.60
CA GLY A 164 2.67 10.37 -4.01
C GLY A 164 1.57 11.43 -3.87
N ASN A 165 1.80 12.61 -4.46
CA ASN A 165 0.87 13.73 -4.42
C ASN A 165 0.93 14.56 -5.72
N GLY A 166 -0.13 15.34 -5.99
CA GLY A 166 -0.20 16.24 -7.12
C GLY A 166 -0.33 15.56 -8.49
N ARG A 167 0.16 16.23 -9.54
CA ARG A 167 -0.02 15.84 -10.95
C ARG A 167 0.59 14.48 -11.34
N ARG A 168 1.49 13.94 -10.52
CA ARG A 168 2.18 12.65 -10.74
C ARG A 168 1.86 11.62 -9.66
N MET A 169 0.77 11.84 -8.91
CA MET A 169 0.22 10.85 -8.01
C MET A 169 -0.11 9.57 -8.79
N CYS A 170 0.05 8.42 -8.14
CA CYS A 170 -0.19 7.13 -8.76
C CYS A 170 -1.62 7.08 -9.35
N PRO A 171 -1.78 6.80 -10.65
CA PRO A 171 -3.10 6.72 -11.26
C PRO A 171 -3.85 5.44 -10.83
N ALA A 172 -3.14 4.44 -10.30
CA ALA A 172 -3.69 3.12 -9.97
C ALA A 172 -4.15 2.97 -8.50
N ILE A 173 -4.27 4.06 -7.73
CA ILE A 173 -4.61 4.01 -6.29
C ILE A 173 -5.84 3.15 -6.01
N SER A 174 -6.95 3.43 -6.70
CA SER A 174 -8.22 2.71 -6.47
C SER A 174 -8.08 1.22 -6.77
N PHE A 175 -7.43 0.87 -7.87
CA PHE A 175 -7.21 -0.52 -8.26
C PHE A 175 -6.30 -1.25 -7.26
N ALA A 176 -5.18 -0.62 -6.86
CA ALA A 176 -4.25 -1.19 -5.90
C ALA A 176 -4.94 -1.45 -4.54
N LEU A 177 -5.70 -0.48 -4.02
CA LEU A 177 -6.41 -0.65 -2.75
C LEU A 177 -7.49 -1.74 -2.83
N GLN A 178 -8.25 -1.80 -3.93
CA GLN A 178 -9.27 -2.84 -4.13
C GLN A 178 -8.62 -4.23 -4.15
N MET A 179 -7.53 -4.38 -4.90
CA MET A 179 -6.77 -5.63 -4.97
C MET A 179 -6.16 -6.03 -3.62
N ILE A 180 -5.47 -5.10 -2.95
CA ILE A 180 -4.82 -5.35 -1.65
C ILE A 180 -5.88 -5.74 -0.62
N HIS A 181 -6.92 -4.92 -0.43
CA HIS A 181 -7.93 -5.20 0.60
C HIS A 181 -8.67 -6.50 0.32
N LEU A 182 -9.15 -6.74 -0.91
CA LEU A 182 -9.94 -7.94 -1.21
C LEU A 182 -9.11 -9.22 -1.10
N THR A 183 -7.90 -9.21 -1.64
CA THR A 183 -7.02 -10.38 -1.63
C THR A 183 -6.54 -10.67 -0.22
N PHE A 184 -6.12 -9.63 0.52
CA PHE A 184 -5.65 -9.78 1.88
C PHE A 184 -6.78 -10.19 2.83
N ALA A 185 -7.98 -9.63 2.69
CA ALA A 185 -9.16 -10.07 3.44
C ALA A 185 -9.46 -11.55 3.23
N ASN A 186 -9.50 -12.01 1.97
CA ASN A 186 -9.74 -13.42 1.67
C ASN A 186 -8.63 -14.33 2.19
N PHE A 187 -7.38 -13.86 2.15
CA PHE A 187 -6.24 -14.60 2.69
C PHE A 187 -6.35 -14.76 4.22
N LEU A 188 -6.54 -13.67 4.96
CA LEU A 188 -6.67 -13.73 6.43
C LEU A 188 -7.93 -14.49 6.88
N HIS A 189 -9.02 -14.40 6.10
CA HIS A 189 -10.28 -15.10 6.40
C HIS A 189 -10.22 -16.59 6.04
N GLY A 190 -9.42 -16.97 5.03
CA GLY A 190 -9.36 -18.34 4.53
C GLY A 190 -8.35 -19.23 5.27
N PHE A 191 -7.33 -18.64 5.91
CA PHE A 191 -6.20 -19.38 6.45
C PHE A 191 -5.94 -19.07 7.92
N LYS A 192 -5.54 -20.11 8.67
CA LYS A 192 -4.85 -19.95 9.94
C LYS A 192 -3.37 -19.74 9.64
N ILE A 193 -2.79 -18.65 10.13
CA ILE A 193 -1.44 -18.23 9.80
C ILE A 193 -0.66 -18.10 11.09
N GLU A 194 0.49 -18.77 11.17
CA GLU A 194 1.36 -18.79 12.33
C GLU A 194 2.82 -18.77 11.85
N ARG A 195 3.73 -18.27 12.67
CA ARG A 195 5.17 -18.39 12.39
C ARG A 195 5.61 -19.84 12.61
N SER A 196 6.58 -20.28 11.81
CA SER A 196 7.20 -21.61 11.99
C SER A 196 8.14 -21.67 13.20
N SER A 197 8.59 -20.52 13.69
CA SER A 197 9.46 -20.38 14.87
C SER A 197 9.06 -19.16 15.69
N ASP A 198 9.49 -19.14 16.96
CA ASP A 198 9.28 -17.99 17.85
C ASP A 198 10.20 -16.80 17.53
N GLU A 199 11.21 -17.00 16.67
CA GLU A 199 12.13 -15.96 16.25
C GLU A 199 11.42 -14.89 15.42
N PRO A 200 11.68 -13.59 15.69
CA PRO A 200 11.09 -12.52 14.90
C PRO A 200 11.50 -12.64 13.44
N LEU A 201 10.59 -12.27 12.55
CA LEU A 201 10.90 -12.18 11.13
C LEU A 201 11.93 -11.07 10.91
N ASP A 202 12.91 -11.34 10.04
CA ASP A 202 13.76 -10.29 9.52
C ASP A 202 12.91 -9.31 8.69
N MET A 203 13.05 -8.03 9.02
CA MET A 203 12.33 -6.89 8.44
C MET A 203 13.25 -5.98 7.63
N GLU A 204 14.47 -6.42 7.31
CA GLU A 204 15.39 -5.66 6.47
C GLU A 204 14.85 -5.46 5.04
N GLU A 205 14.94 -4.21 4.56
CA GLU A 205 14.51 -3.81 3.23
C GLU A 205 15.65 -4.00 2.22
N SER A 206 15.38 -4.65 1.10
CA SER A 206 16.31 -4.72 -0.02
C SER A 206 16.45 -3.34 -0.69
N VAL A 207 17.65 -3.02 -1.16
CA VAL A 207 17.89 -1.79 -1.93
C VAL A 207 17.30 -1.94 -3.34
N GLY A 208 16.42 -1.01 -3.73
CA GLY A 208 15.84 -1.00 -5.07
C GLY A 208 14.80 0.11 -5.28
N LEU A 209 14.21 0.15 -6.47
CA LEU A 209 13.06 1.02 -6.76
C LEU A 209 11.85 0.66 -5.89
N THR A 210 11.73 -0.63 -5.55
CA THR A 210 10.69 -1.16 -4.68
C THR A 210 11.29 -1.73 -3.40
N SER A 211 10.62 -1.55 -2.26
CA SER A 211 11.02 -2.12 -0.97
C SER A 211 10.60 -3.60 -0.90
N LEU A 212 11.42 -4.50 -1.45
CA LEU A 212 11.23 -5.92 -1.18
C LEU A 212 11.84 -6.25 0.18
N ARG A 213 11.20 -7.16 0.93
CA ARG A 213 11.82 -7.72 2.13
C ARG A 213 12.98 -8.62 1.71
N MET A 214 14.13 -8.49 2.36
CA MET A 214 15.26 -9.39 2.07
C MET A 214 14.87 -10.81 2.49
N LEU A 215 14.77 -11.72 1.53
CA LEU A 215 14.62 -13.16 1.81
C LEU A 215 16.03 -13.74 1.80
N ILE A 216 16.59 -13.97 2.99
CA ILE A 216 17.82 -14.73 3.13
C ILE A 216 17.45 -16.19 2.91
N PHE A 217 17.95 -16.78 1.82
CA PHE A 217 17.86 -18.22 1.53
C PHE A 217 18.99 -18.98 2.24
#